data_AF-A0A7Y5A9T7-F1
#
_entry.id   AF-A0A7Y5A9T7-F1
#
_cell.length_a   1.000
_cell.length_b   1.000
_cell.length_c   1.000
_cell.angle_alpha   90.00
_cell.angle_beta   90.00
_cell.angle_gamma   90.00
#
_symmetry.space_group_name_H-M   'P 1'
#
loop_
_entity.id
_entity.type
_entity.pdbx_description
1 polymer ?
#
loop_
_entity_poly.entity_id
_entity_poly.type
_entity_poly.pdbx_seq_one_letter_code
_entity_poly.pdbx_strand_id
1 'polypeptide(L)'
;MSRTLIHPVGCWALTALLALSLALTAGCSSKAGKARYATPATGSNCFAKAVPTTGEGGLAWGDTLSIARHKSMNNCMRYASRSGGTPRTCQVVMAKCKN
;
A
#
# COMPACT_ATOMS: atom_id res chain seq x y z
N MET A 1 11.66 59.04 22.11
CA MET A 1 10.61 58.27 21.42
C MET A 1 11.28 57.16 20.61
N SER A 2 11.53 56.01 21.23
CA SER A 2 12.15 54.86 20.55
C SER A 2 11.06 54.01 19.91
N ARG A 3 11.00 54.02 18.59
CA ARG A 3 10.09 53.16 17.82
C ARG A 3 10.71 51.76 17.75
N THR A 4 10.11 50.81 18.46
CA THR A 4 10.42 49.39 18.36
C THR A 4 10.03 48.92 16.95
N LEU A 5 11.03 48.66 16.10
CA LEU A 5 10.82 47.96 14.84
C LEU A 5 10.57 46.49 15.17
N ILE A 6 9.29 46.14 15.33
CA ILE A 6 8.83 44.75 15.27
C ILE A 6 9.07 44.29 13.84
N HIS A 7 10.23 43.68 13.62
CA HIS A 7 10.70 43.22 12.32
C HIS A 7 9.69 42.21 11.74
N PRO A 8 9.30 42.35 10.46
CA PRO A 8 8.34 41.47 9.79
C PRO A 8 8.84 40.01 9.67
N VAL A 9 10.09 39.73 10.01
CA VAL A 9 10.80 38.45 9.84
C VAL A 9 10.14 37.29 10.58
N GLY A 10 9.53 37.53 11.75
CA GLY A 10 8.90 36.48 12.54
C GLY A 10 7.67 35.86 11.86
N CYS A 11 6.89 36.68 11.14
CA CYS A 11 5.70 36.21 10.43
C CYS A 11 6.08 35.30 9.26
N TRP A 12 7.07 35.69 8.46
CA TRP A 12 7.57 34.91 7.33
C TRP A 12 8.25 33.59 7.75
N ALA A 13 8.99 33.60 8.86
CA ALA A 13 9.60 32.39 9.40
C ALA A 13 8.53 31.39 9.88
N LEU A 14 7.46 31.88 10.51
CA LEU A 14 6.32 31.05 10.93
C LEU A 14 5.59 30.44 9.73
N THR A 15 5.32 31.22 8.67
CA THR A 15 4.68 30.69 7.45
C THR A 15 5.56 29.66 6.75
N ALA A 16 6.87 29.87 6.70
CA ALA A 16 7.81 28.92 6.12
C ALA A 16 7.82 27.59 6.91
N LEU A 17 7.86 27.64 8.24
CA LEU A 17 7.79 26.45 9.10
C LEU A 17 6.46 25.69 8.97
N LEU A 18 5.34 26.40 8.88
CA LEU A 18 4.02 25.82 8.66
C LEU A 18 3.91 25.15 7.29
N ALA A 19 4.38 25.82 6.23
CA ALA A 19 4.39 25.27 4.88
C ALA A 19 5.28 24.01 4.79
N LEU A 20 6.44 24.02 5.44
CA LEU A 20 7.34 22.87 5.50
C LEU A 20 6.67 21.70 6.25
N SER A 21 6.04 21.97 7.40
CA SER A 21 5.34 20.94 8.19
C SER A 21 4.21 20.28 7.39
N LEU A 22 3.41 21.06 6.67
CA LEU A 22 2.35 20.57 5.79
C LEU A 22 2.91 19.72 4.64
N ALA A 23 4.01 20.15 4.02
CA ALA A 23 4.68 19.42 2.95
C ALA A 23 5.25 18.07 3.44
N LEU A 24 5.84 18.01 4.64
CA LEU A 24 6.31 16.75 5.22
C LEU A 24 5.16 15.79 5.54
N THR A 25 4.01 16.28 6.01
CA THR A 25 2.83 15.43 6.26
C THR A 25 2.15 14.91 5.00
N ALA A 26 2.21 15.66 3.89
CA ALA A 26 1.63 15.22 2.61
C ALA A 26 2.39 14.03 1.97
N GLY A 27 3.69 13.87 2.27
CA GLY A 27 4.52 12.76 1.76
C GLY A 27 4.32 11.43 2.48
N CYS A 28 3.86 11.44 3.74
CA CYS A 28 3.58 10.22 4.51
C CYS A 28 2.19 9.62 4.24
N SER A 29 1.32 10.34 3.51
CA SER A 29 0.04 9.80 3.01
C SER A 29 0.20 8.95 1.75
N SER A 30 1.36 8.30 1.60
CA SER A 30 1.60 7.27 0.60
C SER A 30 1.42 5.86 1.18
N LYS A 31 0.78 5.72 2.36
CA LYS A 31 0.09 4.46 2.67
C LYS A 31 -1.29 4.51 2.03
N ALA A 32 -1.33 4.32 0.71
CA ALA A 32 -2.50 3.78 0.05
C ALA A 32 -2.72 2.34 0.55
N GLY A 33 -3.08 2.22 1.84
CA GLY A 33 -3.46 0.99 2.54
C GLY A 33 -4.80 0.45 2.09
N LYS A 34 -5.32 0.92 0.96
CA LYS A 34 -6.17 0.08 0.13
C LYS A 34 -5.23 -0.66 -0.81
N ALA A 35 -4.72 -1.78 -0.30
CA ALA A 35 -4.57 -2.95 -1.13
C ALA A 35 -5.74 -2.92 -2.12
N ARG A 36 -5.43 -2.67 -3.40
CA ARG A 36 -6.34 -2.96 -4.50
C ARG A 36 -6.46 -4.47 -4.52
N TYR A 37 -7.07 -5.02 -3.46
CA TYR A 37 -7.52 -6.37 -3.37
C TYR A 37 -8.27 -6.55 -4.65
N ALA A 38 -7.74 -7.43 -5.49
CA ALA A 38 -8.29 -7.76 -6.79
C ALA A 38 -9.80 -7.84 -6.61
N THR A 39 -10.51 -6.80 -7.08
CA THR A 39 -11.94 -6.88 -7.23
C THR A 39 -12.13 -8.12 -8.08
N PRO A 40 -12.97 -9.09 -7.66
CA PRO A 40 -13.24 -10.25 -8.50
C PRO A 40 -13.49 -9.73 -9.90
N ALA A 41 -12.72 -10.21 -10.88
CA ALA A 41 -13.08 -9.96 -12.26
C ALA A 41 -14.49 -10.51 -12.38
N THR A 42 -15.46 -9.66 -12.73
CA THR A 42 -16.88 -10.01 -12.80
C THR A 42 -17.01 -11.35 -13.54
N GLY A 43 -17.38 -12.42 -12.82
CA GLY A 43 -17.48 -13.79 -13.36
C GLY A 43 -16.55 -14.84 -12.75
N SER A 44 -15.46 -14.47 -12.09
CA SER A 44 -14.54 -15.44 -11.45
C SER A 44 -15.10 -15.97 -10.13
N ASN A 45 -15.30 -17.29 -10.04
CA ASN A 45 -15.87 -17.97 -8.87
C ASN A 45 -14.81 -18.44 -7.86
N CYS A 46 -13.53 -18.54 -8.24
CA CYS A 46 -12.47 -18.99 -7.36
C CYS A 46 -11.52 -17.87 -6.97
N PHE A 47 -11.03 -17.89 -5.73
CA PHE A 47 -9.99 -16.99 -5.23
C PHE A 47 -8.88 -17.76 -4.52
N ALA A 48 -7.71 -17.12 -4.46
CA ALA A 48 -6.60 -17.58 -3.64
C ALA A 48 -5.83 -16.40 -3.05
N LYS A 49 -5.21 -16.66 -1.90
CA LYS A 49 -4.29 -15.75 -1.21
C LYS A 49 -2.96 -16.44 -0.98
N ALA A 50 -1.89 -15.75 -1.36
CA ALA A 50 -0.51 -16.13 -1.12
C ALA A 50 0.15 -15.05 -0.28
N VAL A 51 1.00 -15.44 0.67
CA VAL A 51 1.72 -14.53 1.56
C VAL A 51 3.19 -14.92 1.65
N PRO A 52 4.11 -13.93 1.74
CA PRO A 52 5.50 -14.17 2.14
C PRO A 52 5.59 -14.45 3.65
N THR A 53 6.78 -14.83 4.15
CA THR A 53 7.03 -15.03 5.59
C THR A 53 6.68 -13.80 6.44
N THR A 54 6.97 -12.60 5.92
CA THR A 54 6.69 -11.31 6.57
C THR A 54 6.10 -10.36 5.54
N GLY A 55 5.15 -9.51 5.96
CA GLY A 55 4.52 -8.53 5.08
C GLY A 55 3.26 -9.02 4.38
N GLU A 56 2.80 -8.23 3.41
CA GLU A 56 1.59 -8.49 2.64
C GLU A 56 1.90 -9.28 1.37
N GLY A 57 1.08 -10.27 1.03
CA GLY A 57 1.14 -10.97 -0.26
C GLY A 57 -0.08 -10.75 -1.15
N GLY A 58 -0.18 -11.54 -2.22
CA GLY A 58 -1.17 -11.36 -3.29
C GLY A 58 -2.52 -12.01 -3.03
N LEU A 59 -3.62 -11.29 -3.32
CA LEU A 59 -4.96 -11.88 -3.51
C LEU A 59 -5.25 -11.91 -5.01
N ALA A 60 -5.83 -13.00 -5.51
CA ALA A 60 -6.29 -13.08 -6.89
C ALA A 60 -7.53 -13.95 -7.06
N TRP A 61 -8.29 -13.65 -8.10
CA TRP A 61 -9.45 -14.42 -8.55
C TRP A 61 -9.21 -15.04 -9.93
N GLY A 62 -9.87 -16.16 -10.20
CA GLY A 62 -9.90 -16.87 -11.48
C GLY A 62 -11.07 -17.85 -11.57
N ASP A 63 -11.32 -18.37 -12.77
CA ASP A 63 -12.45 -19.27 -13.07
C ASP A 63 -12.22 -20.69 -12.55
N THR A 64 -10.96 -21.04 -12.27
CA THR A 64 -10.59 -22.29 -11.62
C THR A 64 -9.68 -22.02 -10.42
N LEU A 65 -9.68 -22.96 -9.46
CA LEU A 65 -8.83 -22.87 -8.28
C LEU A 65 -7.34 -22.80 -8.65
N SER A 66 -6.92 -23.49 -9.71
CA SER A 66 -5.54 -23.48 -10.20
C SER A 66 -5.12 -22.10 -10.72
N ILE A 67 -5.97 -21.47 -11.54
CA ILE A 67 -5.72 -20.11 -12.07
C ILE A 67 -5.63 -19.10 -10.91
N ALA A 68 -6.57 -19.17 -9.95
CA ALA A 68 -6.56 -18.28 -8.80
C ALA A 68 -5.27 -18.41 -7.98
N ARG A 69 -4.82 -19.64 -7.71
CA ARG A 69 -3.56 -19.92 -6.99
C ARG A 69 -2.35 -19.37 -7.73
N HIS A 70 -2.22 -19.66 -9.01
CA HIS A 70 -1.08 -19.21 -9.81
C HIS A 70 -1.00 -17.67 -9.87
N LYS A 71 -2.14 -17.01 -10.13
CA LYS A 71 -2.22 -15.55 -10.16
C LYS A 71 -1.92 -14.92 -8.81
N SER A 72 -2.41 -15.51 -7.72
CA SER A 72 -2.16 -15.05 -6.35
C SER A 72 -0.67 -15.18 -5.97
N MET A 73 -0.05 -16.32 -6.29
CA MET A 73 1.37 -16.56 -6.08
C MET A 73 2.23 -15.57 -6.87
N ASN A 74 1.95 -15.38 -8.17
CA ASN A 74 2.68 -14.45 -9.01
C ASN A 74 2.56 -13.00 -8.50
N ASN A 75 1.37 -12.59 -8.05
CA ASN A 75 1.17 -11.30 -7.41
C ASN A 75 1.96 -11.17 -6.10
N CYS A 76 2.01 -12.22 -5.28
CA CYS A 76 2.84 -12.25 -4.09
C CYS A 76 4.32 -12.03 -4.45
N MET A 77 4.89 -12.84 -5.34
CA MET A 77 6.30 -12.72 -5.72
C MET A 77 6.64 -11.34 -6.28
N ARG A 78 5.74 -10.77 -7.09
CA ARG A 78 5.94 -9.46 -7.71
C ARG A 78 5.88 -8.29 -6.73
N TYR A 79 5.14 -8.42 -5.63
CA TYR A 79 4.85 -7.29 -4.74
C TYR A 79 5.27 -7.47 -3.28
N ALA A 80 5.75 -8.65 -2.88
CA ALA A 80 6.16 -8.94 -1.50
C ALA A 80 7.17 -7.91 -0.96
N SER A 81 8.15 -7.50 -1.78
CA SER A 81 9.16 -6.53 -1.35
C SER A 81 8.60 -5.16 -0.98
N ARG A 82 7.42 -4.77 -1.50
CA ARG A 82 6.79 -3.48 -1.20
C ARG A 82 6.23 -3.38 0.21
N SER A 83 5.99 -4.53 0.85
CA SER A 83 5.44 -4.65 2.19
C SER A 83 6.46 -5.20 3.20
N GLY A 84 7.75 -5.22 2.83
CA GLY A 84 8.83 -5.76 3.67
C GLY A 84 8.94 -7.30 3.63
N GLY A 85 8.32 -7.95 2.65
CA GLY A 85 8.39 -9.39 2.45
C GLY A 85 9.43 -9.84 1.44
N THR A 86 9.74 -11.13 1.45
CA THR A 86 10.70 -11.75 0.51
C THR A 86 9.93 -12.50 -0.60
N PRO A 87 10.12 -12.16 -1.88
CA PRO A 87 9.43 -12.83 -3.00
C PRO A 87 9.55 -14.36 -3.00
N ARG A 88 10.72 -14.88 -2.63
CA ARG A 88 11.00 -16.33 -2.64
C ARG A 88 10.30 -17.12 -1.53
N THR A 89 9.71 -16.45 -0.55
CA THR A 89 9.02 -17.12 0.56
C THR A 89 7.50 -17.11 0.42
N CYS A 90 6.99 -16.67 -0.72
CA CYS A 90 5.57 -16.66 -1.03
C CYS A 90 4.98 -18.07 -1.05
N GLN A 91 3.87 -18.25 -0.33
CA GLN A 91 3.13 -19.52 -0.24
C GLN A 91 1.63 -19.27 -0.28
N VAL A 92 0.88 -20.17 -0.93
CA VAL A 92 -0.60 -20.10 -0.94
C VAL A 92 -1.11 -20.59 0.40
N VAL A 93 -1.72 -19.71 1.18
CA VAL A 93 -2.29 -20.02 2.51
C VAL A 93 -3.79 -20.25 2.47
N MET A 94 -4.46 -19.78 1.41
CA MET A 94 -5.90 -19.93 1.24
C MET A 94 -6.25 -20.03 -0.24
N ALA A 95 -7.15 -20.94 -0.58
CA ALA A 95 -7.77 -20.99 -1.90
C ALA A 95 -9.16 -21.62 -1.78
N LYS A 96 -10.18 -20.99 -2.38
CA LYS A 96 -11.56 -21.46 -2.33
C LYS A 96 -12.33 -21.03 -3.58
N CYS A 97 -13.29 -21.85 -3.98
CA CYS A 97 -14.31 -21.48 -4.96
C CYS A 97 -15.64 -21.19 -4.27
N LYS A 98 -16.39 -20.26 -4.84
CA LYS A 98 -17.80 -20.03 -4.56
C LYS A 98 -18.57 -21.15 -5.28
N ASN A 99 -19.40 -21.86 -4.52
CA ASN A 99 -20.37 -22.82 -5.04
C ASN A 99 -21.56 -22.11 -5.66
#